data_AF-J4T5A6-F1
#
_entry.id   AF-J4T5A6-F1
#
_cell.length_a   1.000
_cell.length_b   1.000
_cell.length_c   1.000
_cell.angle_alpha   90.00
_cell.angle_beta   90.00
_cell.angle_gamma   90.00
#
_symmetry.space_group_name_H-M   'P 1'
#
loop_
_entity.id
_entity.type
_entity.pdbx_description
1 polymer ?
#
loop_
_entity_poly.entity_id
_entity_poly.type
_entity_poly.pdbx_seq_one_letter_code
_entity_poly.pdbx_strand_id
1 'polypeptide(L)'
;MIDVCSMGIVLCGGYLLAASAGRLGGAENVLSDSPLSAADVSSFETFIVRSPPTSLNLDPFYAKYADAAGIPIISSNKVPDTALLISRDIVLYMLSERRDVRDALIQAGARVGVMAIDETTTDIPEQRDWKKPLPDDPRLTPDERRDYANTIGKMTARDYWAQRARGMGGLYTTGAVENLMGVPGTRYYGGNILVHEFSHNIFYALRTVDPDLVARVERAYSHAYEKGLWACSYMENNVDEYWAEGTRFWFNTNLAYSRGNLTIATSEEFEAHDPSLYNIMAEVYRHDHHILADVYYRHSAKSQ
;
A
#
# COMPACT_ATOMS: atom_id res chain seq x y z
N MET A 1 65.28 5.28 7.83
CA MET A 1 64.84 6.57 7.27
C MET A 1 63.40 6.78 7.67
N ILE A 2 63.22 7.42 8.82
CA ILE A 2 61.94 7.86 9.38
C ILE A 2 62.27 9.28 9.82
N ASP A 3 61.73 10.27 9.10
CA ASP A 3 61.93 11.67 9.43
C ASP A 3 60.97 12.08 10.53
N VAL A 4 61.57 12.55 11.63
CA VAL A 4 60.93 13.25 12.74
C VAL A 4 61.09 14.73 12.45
N CYS A 5 60.00 15.51 12.52
CA CYS A 5 60.12 16.96 12.52
C CYS A 5 59.45 17.57 13.76
N SER A 6 60.26 18.36 14.47
CA SER A 6 60.07 18.92 15.79
C SER A 6 59.16 20.16 15.83
N MET A 7 58.66 20.39 17.04
CA MET A 7 57.95 21.57 17.55
C MET A 7 58.60 22.92 17.22
N GLY A 8 57.75 23.92 17.02
CA GLY A 8 58.02 25.33 17.25
C GLY A 8 56.79 26.00 17.88
N ILE A 9 56.83 26.24 19.19
CA ILE A 9 55.88 27.08 19.93
C ILE A 9 56.38 28.52 19.86
N VAL A 10 55.50 29.45 19.46
CA VAL A 10 55.62 30.88 19.82
C VAL A 10 54.29 31.29 20.43
N LEU A 11 54.32 31.58 21.74
CA LEU A 11 53.27 32.24 22.50
C LEU A 11 53.52 33.74 22.47
N CYS A 12 52.53 34.53 22.05
CA CYS A 12 52.19 35.81 22.68
C CYS A 12 50.90 36.41 22.12
N GLY A 13 50.08 36.97 23.01
CA GLY A 13 49.04 37.96 22.68
C GLY A 13 47.62 37.44 22.80
N GLY A 14 47.09 37.44 24.02
CA GLY A 14 45.69 37.14 24.28
C GLY A 14 44.73 38.20 23.75
N TYR A 15 43.53 37.75 23.39
CA TYR A 15 42.27 38.45 23.65
C TYR A 15 41.19 37.37 23.78
N LEU A 16 40.69 37.16 25.00
CA LEU A 16 39.41 36.51 25.21
C LEU A 16 38.32 37.43 24.64
N LEU A 17 37.63 36.99 23.60
CA LEU A 17 36.30 37.47 23.27
C LEU A 17 35.31 36.36 23.63
N ALA A 18 34.69 36.53 24.80
CA ALA A 18 33.52 35.76 25.19
C ALA A 18 32.38 36.10 24.23
N ALA A 19 32.03 35.18 23.34
CA ALA A 19 30.76 35.23 22.63
C ALA A 19 29.68 34.68 23.56
N SER A 20 28.80 35.56 24.03
CA SER A 20 27.61 35.23 24.79
C SER A 20 26.76 34.21 24.03
N ALA A 21 26.33 33.16 24.73
CA ALA A 21 25.26 32.27 24.28
C ALA A 21 23.97 33.07 24.12
N GLY A 22 23.74 33.61 22.92
CA GLY A 22 22.47 34.17 22.50
C GLY A 22 21.46 33.04 22.35
N ARG A 23 20.38 33.10 23.13
CA ARG A 23 19.19 32.28 22.95
C ARG A 23 18.74 32.36 21.48
N LEU A 24 18.73 31.23 20.79
CA LEU A 24 18.00 31.07 19.53
C LEU A 24 16.50 31.00 19.87
N GLY A 25 15.91 32.15 20.14
CA GLY A 25 14.46 32.35 20.07
C GLY A 25 14.16 33.18 18.83
N GLY A 26 13.39 32.62 17.89
CA GLY A 26 12.88 33.37 16.74
C GLY A 26 13.11 32.72 15.38
N ALA A 27 12.63 31.49 15.18
CA ALA A 27 12.40 30.93 13.84
C ALA A 27 10.92 30.96 13.43
N GLU A 28 10.00 31.35 14.32
CA GLU A 28 8.56 31.34 14.04
C GLU A 28 8.04 32.61 13.35
N ASN A 29 8.86 33.66 13.21
CA ASN A 29 8.37 34.99 12.78
C ASN A 29 8.90 35.47 11.42
N VAL A 30 9.47 34.59 10.59
CA VAL A 30 9.96 34.95 9.24
C VAL A 30 8.99 34.51 8.13
N LEU A 31 8.03 33.63 8.43
CA LEU A 31 7.01 33.19 7.46
C LEU A 31 5.74 34.07 7.47
N SER A 32 5.52 34.89 8.50
CA SER A 32 4.32 35.72 8.66
C SER A 32 4.29 36.96 7.75
N ASP A 33 5.44 37.43 7.26
CA ASP A 33 5.56 38.62 6.39
C ASP A 33 5.93 38.29 4.93
N SER A 34 5.94 37.02 4.54
CA SER A 34 6.19 36.64 3.14
C SER A 34 4.95 36.86 2.28
N PRO A 35 5.06 37.43 1.06
CA PRO A 35 3.97 37.44 0.08
C PRO A 35 3.40 36.04 -0.23
N LEU A 36 4.18 34.97 0.05
CA LEU A 36 3.73 33.58 -0.07
C LEU A 36 2.63 33.20 0.93
N SER A 37 2.46 33.93 2.03
CA SER A 37 1.35 33.72 2.97
C SER A 37 -0.03 33.99 2.36
N ALA A 38 -0.08 34.77 1.27
CA ALA A 38 -1.28 35.08 0.52
C ALA A 38 -1.50 34.16 -0.71
N ALA A 39 -0.72 33.09 -0.87
CA ALA A 39 -0.90 32.16 -1.97
C ALA A 39 -2.25 31.44 -1.89
N ASP A 40 -3.00 31.40 -3.00
CA ASP A 40 -4.27 30.66 -3.11
C ASP A 40 -4.09 29.15 -2.85
N VAL A 41 -2.88 28.63 -3.10
CA VAL A 41 -2.46 27.26 -2.80
C VAL A 41 -1.39 27.31 -1.72
N SER A 42 -1.81 27.18 -0.47
CA SER A 42 -0.92 27.18 0.69
C SER A 42 -0.33 25.80 1.01
N SER A 43 -1.03 24.72 0.62
CA SER A 43 -0.56 23.34 0.63
C SER A 43 -1.10 22.61 -0.58
N PHE A 44 -0.23 21.88 -1.26
CA PHE A 44 -0.64 21.05 -2.39
C PHE A 44 -1.59 19.94 -1.95
N GLU A 45 -1.40 19.38 -0.75
CA GLU A 45 -2.26 18.31 -0.25
C GLU A 45 -3.70 18.79 -0.06
N THR A 46 -3.87 19.92 0.64
CA THR A 46 -5.19 20.50 0.91
C THR A 46 -5.86 21.08 -0.34
N PHE A 47 -5.08 21.43 -1.35
CA PHE A 47 -5.61 21.88 -2.64
C PHE A 47 -6.16 20.72 -3.47
N ILE A 48 -5.50 19.57 -3.44
CA ILE A 48 -5.90 18.39 -4.20
C ILE A 48 -7.03 17.63 -3.49
N VAL A 49 -6.93 17.44 -2.17
CA VAL A 49 -7.94 16.73 -1.39
C VAL A 49 -9.14 17.65 -1.17
N ARG A 50 -10.32 17.20 -1.59
CA ARG A 50 -11.56 17.96 -1.56
C ARG A 50 -12.71 17.12 -1.01
N SER A 51 -13.87 17.73 -0.79
CA SER A 51 -15.08 16.97 -0.49
C SER A 51 -15.52 16.14 -1.71
N PRO A 52 -16.07 14.92 -1.52
CA PRO A 52 -16.57 14.13 -2.63
C PRO A 52 -17.65 14.88 -3.43
N PRO A 53 -17.59 14.86 -4.78
CA PRO A 53 -18.64 15.46 -5.59
C PRO A 53 -19.97 14.73 -5.38
N THR A 54 -21.07 15.49 -5.33
CA THR A 54 -22.43 14.96 -5.11
C THR A 54 -22.85 13.92 -6.16
N SER A 55 -22.29 13.98 -7.36
CA SER A 55 -22.51 13.02 -8.44
C SER A 55 -22.09 11.59 -8.10
N LEU A 56 -21.22 11.38 -7.11
CA LEU A 56 -20.82 10.03 -6.66
C LEU A 56 -21.85 9.38 -5.72
N ASN A 57 -22.82 10.15 -5.19
CA ASN A 57 -23.88 9.66 -4.30
C ASN A 57 -23.37 8.79 -3.14
N LEU A 58 -22.32 9.25 -2.45
CA LEU A 58 -21.66 8.52 -1.37
C LEU A 58 -22.36 8.74 -0.02
N ASP A 59 -22.23 7.77 0.89
CA ASP A 59 -22.63 7.91 2.30
C ASP A 59 -21.88 9.10 2.94
N PRO A 60 -22.54 9.94 3.79
CA PRO A 60 -21.93 11.09 4.45
C PRO A 60 -20.68 10.79 5.30
N PHE A 61 -20.44 9.52 5.63
CA PHE A 61 -19.17 9.05 6.19
C PHE A 61 -17.96 9.52 5.37
N TYR A 62 -18.07 9.53 4.04
CA TYR A 62 -17.00 9.96 3.15
C TYR A 62 -16.94 11.49 3.08
N ALA A 63 -15.93 12.06 3.73
CA ALA A 63 -15.72 13.50 3.82
C ALA A 63 -14.60 14.00 2.89
N LYS A 64 -13.70 13.11 2.46
CA LYS A 64 -12.53 13.43 1.64
C LYS A 64 -12.51 12.62 0.35
N TYR A 65 -12.00 13.24 -0.70
CA TYR A 65 -11.92 12.70 -2.05
C TYR A 65 -10.66 13.21 -2.76
N ALA A 66 -10.01 12.32 -3.52
CA ALA A 66 -9.04 12.64 -4.55
C ALA A 66 -9.38 11.85 -5.84
N ASP A 67 -9.06 12.41 -7.00
CA ASP A 67 -9.29 11.74 -8.29
C ASP A 67 -8.03 11.04 -8.79
N ALA A 68 -8.10 9.72 -9.03
CA ALA A 68 -7.05 8.95 -9.68
C ALA A 68 -7.40 8.70 -11.15
N ALA A 69 -7.46 9.80 -11.93
CA ALA A 69 -7.83 9.80 -13.35
C ALA A 69 -9.16 9.09 -13.64
N GLY A 70 -10.20 9.45 -12.88
CA GLY A 70 -11.54 8.89 -13.00
C GLY A 70 -11.88 7.79 -11.99
N ILE A 71 -10.91 7.23 -11.26
CA ILE A 71 -11.15 6.31 -10.13
C ILE A 71 -11.21 7.14 -8.83
N PRO A 72 -12.36 7.20 -8.13
CA PRO A 72 -12.46 7.92 -6.87
C PRO A 72 -11.61 7.28 -5.76
N ILE A 73 -10.81 8.09 -5.06
CA ILE A 73 -10.16 7.72 -3.80
C ILE A 73 -10.88 8.47 -2.69
N ILE A 74 -11.52 7.76 -1.77
CA ILE A 74 -12.46 8.33 -0.79
C ILE A 74 -12.12 7.89 0.64
N SER A 75 -12.38 8.76 1.62
CA SER A 75 -12.18 8.41 3.03
C SER A 75 -13.05 9.26 3.95
N SER A 76 -13.08 8.87 5.23
CA SER A 76 -13.59 9.73 6.29
C SER A 76 -12.68 10.94 6.53
N ASN A 77 -13.15 11.87 7.37
CA ASN A 77 -12.36 13.03 7.76
C ASN A 77 -11.16 12.68 8.67
N LYS A 78 -11.12 11.46 9.24
CA LYS A 78 -10.04 11.01 10.14
C LYS A 78 -8.76 10.63 9.40
N VAL A 79 -8.87 10.27 8.12
CA VAL A 79 -7.72 9.89 7.30
C VAL A 79 -6.87 11.12 6.97
N PRO A 80 -5.55 11.09 7.20
CA PRO A 80 -4.64 12.16 6.76
C PRO A 80 -4.67 12.33 5.24
N ASP A 81 -4.60 13.57 4.75
CA ASP A 81 -4.59 13.87 3.31
C ASP A 81 -3.44 13.16 2.59
N THR A 82 -2.26 13.09 3.23
CA THR A 82 -1.10 12.34 2.75
C THR A 82 -1.43 10.88 2.41
N ALA A 83 -2.19 10.16 3.24
CA ALA A 83 -2.55 8.77 2.97
C ALA A 83 -3.51 8.64 1.78
N LEU A 84 -4.42 9.60 1.62
CA LEU A 84 -5.33 9.64 0.48
C LEU A 84 -4.58 9.87 -0.83
N LEU A 85 -3.56 10.74 -0.80
CA LEU A 85 -2.72 11.04 -1.97
C LEU A 85 -1.74 9.91 -2.31
N ILE A 86 -1.18 9.23 -1.31
CA ILE A 86 -0.41 8.00 -1.52
C ILE A 86 -1.28 6.96 -2.24
N SER A 87 -2.51 6.76 -1.76
CA SER A 87 -3.46 5.83 -2.39
C SER A 87 -3.78 6.22 -3.85
N ARG A 88 -4.03 7.52 -4.11
CA ARG A 88 -4.23 8.04 -5.46
C ARG A 88 -3.05 7.74 -6.38
N ASP A 89 -1.84 8.01 -5.92
CA ASP A 89 -0.64 7.89 -6.75
C ASP A 89 -0.27 6.41 -7.00
N ILE A 90 -0.54 5.52 -6.04
CA ILE A 90 -0.46 4.07 -6.26
C ILE A 90 -1.40 3.64 -7.40
N VAL A 91 -2.68 4.04 -7.33
CA VAL A 91 -3.69 3.67 -8.34
C VAL A 91 -3.33 4.22 -9.72
N LEU A 92 -2.94 5.50 -9.79
CA LEU A 92 -2.49 6.14 -11.03
C LEU A 92 -1.31 5.39 -11.66
N TYR A 93 -0.35 5.01 -10.83
CA TYR A 93 0.85 4.32 -11.29
C TYR A 93 0.53 2.91 -11.80
N MET A 94 -0.25 2.12 -11.04
CA MET A 94 -0.61 0.75 -11.41
C MET A 94 -1.40 0.66 -12.73
N LEU A 95 -2.12 1.73 -13.11
CA LEU A 95 -2.92 1.80 -14.34
C LEU A 95 -2.26 2.59 -15.48
N SER A 96 -1.01 3.05 -15.29
CA SER A 96 -0.37 4.01 -16.20
C SER A 96 -0.15 3.48 -17.63
N GLU A 97 0.08 2.18 -17.79
CA GLU A 97 0.35 1.55 -19.10
C GLU A 97 -0.91 0.95 -19.75
N ARG A 98 -2.01 0.77 -18.98
CA ARG A 98 -3.25 0.12 -19.44
C ARG A 98 -4.47 1.03 -19.27
N ARG A 99 -4.59 2.01 -20.17
CA ARG A 99 -5.75 2.94 -20.21
C ARG A 99 -7.08 2.22 -20.45
N ASP A 100 -7.07 1.17 -21.27
CA ASP A 100 -8.22 0.31 -21.54
C ASP A 100 -8.74 -0.39 -20.27
N VAL A 101 -7.83 -0.89 -19.42
CA VAL A 101 -8.17 -1.46 -18.11
C VAL A 101 -8.74 -0.39 -17.19
N ARG A 102 -8.13 0.80 -17.14
CA ARG A 102 -8.67 1.92 -16.35
C ARG A 102 -10.07 2.30 -16.79
N ASP A 103 -10.30 2.44 -18.09
CA ASP A 103 -11.60 2.84 -18.64
C ASP A 103 -12.68 1.78 -18.31
N ALA A 104 -12.34 0.49 -18.38
CA ALA A 104 -13.24 -0.60 -17.95
C ALA A 104 -13.54 -0.54 -16.45
N LEU A 105 -12.56 -0.21 -15.60
CA LEU A 105 -12.78 -0.02 -14.16
C LEU A 105 -13.67 1.19 -13.86
N ILE A 106 -13.49 2.31 -14.57
CA ILE A 106 -14.36 3.48 -14.45
C ILE A 106 -15.79 3.11 -14.82
N GLN A 107 -15.98 2.41 -15.94
CA GLN A 107 -17.31 1.95 -16.39
C GLN A 107 -17.96 0.98 -15.40
N ALA A 108 -17.16 0.13 -14.75
CA ALA A 108 -17.62 -0.79 -13.71
C ALA A 108 -17.89 -0.08 -12.36
N GLY A 109 -17.61 1.22 -12.23
CA GLY A 109 -17.82 1.98 -11.00
C GLY A 109 -16.79 1.69 -9.92
N ALA A 110 -15.57 1.32 -10.31
CA ALA A 110 -14.50 1.03 -9.35
C ALA A 110 -14.10 2.28 -8.55
N ARG A 111 -13.81 2.09 -7.26
CA ARG A 111 -13.36 3.14 -6.35
C ARG A 111 -12.51 2.55 -5.22
N VAL A 112 -11.69 3.40 -4.59
CA VAL A 112 -10.81 3.03 -3.48
C VAL A 112 -11.20 3.77 -2.21
N GLY A 113 -11.35 3.04 -1.11
CA GLY A 113 -11.60 3.55 0.22
C GLY A 113 -10.34 3.49 1.09
N VAL A 114 -10.06 4.55 1.85
CA VAL A 114 -8.98 4.53 2.86
C VAL A 114 -9.60 4.61 4.26
N MET A 115 -9.22 3.67 5.12
CA MET A 115 -9.59 3.62 6.53
C MET A 115 -8.52 4.30 7.39
N ALA A 116 -8.96 5.10 8.37
CA ALA A 116 -8.09 5.59 9.43
C ALA A 116 -7.56 4.44 10.31
N ILE A 117 -6.50 4.72 11.07
CA ILE A 117 -5.86 3.73 11.94
C ILE A 117 -6.80 3.21 13.04
N ASP A 118 -7.75 4.02 13.48
CA ASP A 118 -8.76 3.70 14.50
C ASP A 118 -10.12 3.29 13.91
N GLU A 119 -10.23 3.22 12.58
CA GLU A 119 -11.39 2.68 11.87
C GLU A 119 -11.16 1.21 11.53
N THR A 120 -12.23 0.43 11.40
CA THR A 120 -12.21 -0.98 10.95
C THR A 120 -13.06 -1.16 9.69
N THR A 121 -12.93 -2.30 9.02
CA THR A 121 -13.81 -2.76 7.93
C THR A 121 -15.28 -2.48 8.21
N THR A 122 -15.77 -2.71 9.44
CA THR A 122 -17.20 -2.46 9.76
C THR A 122 -17.55 -0.99 10.07
N ASP A 123 -16.60 -0.06 10.07
CA ASP A 123 -16.91 1.39 10.03
C ASP A 123 -17.27 1.87 8.62
N ILE A 124 -16.76 1.17 7.61
CA ILE A 124 -17.06 1.47 6.21
C ILE A 124 -18.55 1.23 5.93
N PRO A 125 -19.27 2.20 5.32
CA PRO A 125 -20.69 2.10 5.06
C PRO A 125 -21.16 0.82 4.35
N GLU A 126 -20.42 0.35 3.35
CA GLU A 126 -20.74 -0.84 2.54
C GLU A 126 -20.56 -2.15 3.32
N GLN A 127 -19.87 -2.07 4.46
CA GLN A 127 -19.42 -3.23 5.23
C GLN A 127 -19.94 -3.21 6.68
N ARG A 128 -20.70 -2.17 7.07
CA ARG A 128 -21.17 -1.96 8.45
C ARG A 128 -22.01 -3.10 9.03
N ASP A 129 -22.73 -3.80 8.16
CA ASP A 129 -23.63 -4.88 8.56
C ASP A 129 -23.00 -6.27 8.49
N TRP A 130 -21.72 -6.38 8.09
CA TRP A 130 -21.01 -7.65 8.00
C TRP A 130 -21.05 -8.40 9.33
N LYS A 131 -21.31 -9.70 9.24
CA LYS A 131 -21.34 -10.59 10.40
C LYS A 131 -20.04 -11.36 10.48
N LYS A 132 -19.65 -11.74 11.70
CA LYS A 132 -18.62 -12.76 11.90
C LYS A 132 -19.14 -14.12 11.41
N PRO A 133 -18.26 -15.02 10.96
CA PRO A 133 -18.66 -16.36 10.53
C PRO A 133 -19.34 -17.14 11.66
N LEU A 134 -20.28 -18.02 11.28
CA LEU A 134 -20.87 -19.01 12.17
C LEU A 134 -19.86 -20.15 12.47
N PRO A 135 -20.06 -20.96 13.53
CA PRO A 135 -19.12 -22.03 13.88
C PRO A 135 -18.87 -23.07 12.77
N ASP A 136 -19.84 -23.27 11.88
CA ASP A 136 -19.82 -24.20 10.75
C ASP A 136 -19.44 -23.55 9.41
N ASP A 137 -19.05 -22.26 9.43
CA ASP A 137 -18.69 -21.54 8.22
C ASP A 137 -17.49 -22.21 7.52
N PRO A 138 -17.60 -22.53 6.22
CA PRO A 138 -16.54 -23.23 5.49
C PRO A 138 -15.26 -22.40 5.36
N ARG A 139 -15.33 -21.07 5.50
CA ARG A 139 -14.19 -20.16 5.40
C ARG A 139 -13.26 -20.23 6.62
N LEU A 140 -13.73 -20.78 7.72
CA LEU A 140 -12.89 -21.01 8.90
C LEU A 140 -11.87 -22.11 8.63
N THR A 141 -10.68 -21.97 9.18
CA THR A 141 -9.71 -23.07 9.23
C THR A 141 -10.21 -24.19 10.15
N PRO A 142 -9.70 -25.43 10.01
CA PRO A 142 -10.02 -26.51 10.94
C PRO A 142 -9.73 -26.15 12.40
N ASP A 143 -8.66 -25.40 12.66
CA ASP A 143 -8.27 -24.97 14.00
C ASP A 143 -9.21 -23.90 14.56
N GLU A 144 -9.59 -22.90 13.76
CA GLU A 144 -10.58 -21.88 14.15
C GLU A 144 -11.95 -22.50 14.45
N ARG A 145 -12.39 -23.50 13.68
CA ARG A 145 -13.64 -24.22 13.98
C ARG A 145 -13.55 -24.99 15.29
N ARG A 146 -12.44 -25.69 15.53
CA ARG A 146 -12.24 -26.49 16.74
C ARG A 146 -12.27 -25.63 18.01
N ASP A 147 -11.70 -24.42 17.96
CA ASP A 147 -11.62 -23.52 19.12
C ASP A 147 -12.57 -22.32 19.04
N TYR A 148 -13.62 -22.39 18.21
CA TYR A 148 -14.51 -21.27 17.94
C TYR A 148 -15.11 -20.68 19.21
N ALA A 149 -15.65 -21.52 20.11
CA ALA A 149 -16.32 -21.07 21.33
C ALA A 149 -15.40 -20.28 22.28
N ASN A 150 -14.09 -20.52 22.23
CA ASN A 150 -13.12 -19.80 23.07
C ASN A 150 -12.49 -18.58 22.39
N THR A 151 -12.58 -18.49 21.06
CA THR A 151 -11.97 -17.46 20.21
C THR A 151 -13.03 -16.59 19.53
N ILE A 152 -13.36 -16.85 18.26
CA ILE A 152 -14.28 -16.06 17.41
C ILE A 152 -15.68 -15.97 18.04
N GLY A 153 -16.11 -17.01 18.76
CA GLY A 153 -17.37 -17.06 19.49
C GLY A 153 -17.56 -15.90 20.47
N LYS A 154 -16.48 -15.42 21.08
CA LYS A 154 -16.48 -14.34 22.07
C LYS A 154 -16.38 -12.93 21.47
N MET A 155 -16.06 -12.83 20.18
CA MET A 155 -15.87 -11.55 19.49
C MET A 155 -17.21 -10.97 19.03
N THR A 156 -17.33 -9.64 19.04
CA THR A 156 -18.36 -8.98 18.21
C THR A 156 -17.98 -9.11 16.73
N ALA A 157 -18.92 -8.84 15.81
CA ALA A 157 -18.59 -8.80 14.38
C ALA A 157 -17.52 -7.75 14.08
N ARG A 158 -17.59 -6.61 14.77
CA ARG A 158 -16.59 -5.54 14.69
C ARG A 158 -15.21 -6.03 15.13
N ASP A 159 -15.11 -6.67 16.29
CA ASP A 159 -13.82 -7.17 16.81
C ASP A 159 -13.21 -8.21 15.87
N TYR A 160 -14.04 -9.11 15.34
CA TYR A 160 -13.61 -10.11 14.37
C TYR A 160 -13.00 -9.45 13.12
N TRP A 161 -13.72 -8.52 12.50
CA TRP A 161 -13.28 -7.86 11.27
C TRP A 161 -12.10 -6.92 11.50
N ALA A 162 -12.04 -6.21 12.63
CA ALA A 162 -10.89 -5.39 13.01
C ALA A 162 -9.60 -6.20 13.14
N GLN A 163 -9.71 -7.46 13.55
CA GLN A 163 -8.58 -8.39 13.59
C GLN A 163 -8.34 -9.12 12.26
N ARG A 164 -9.30 -9.13 11.32
CA ARG A 164 -9.19 -9.97 10.12
C ARG A 164 -8.61 -9.21 8.93
N ALA A 165 -8.96 -7.93 8.77
CA ALA A 165 -8.74 -7.21 7.53
C ALA A 165 -8.38 -5.74 7.77
N ARG A 166 -7.40 -5.26 7.00
CA ARG A 166 -7.03 -3.84 6.86
C ARG A 166 -7.05 -3.37 5.40
N GLY A 167 -7.66 -4.18 4.55
CA GLY A 167 -7.97 -3.91 3.16
C GLY A 167 -8.86 -5.03 2.62
N MET A 168 -9.58 -4.75 1.55
CA MET A 168 -10.45 -5.70 0.86
C MET A 168 -10.40 -5.42 -0.64
N GLY A 169 -10.28 -6.46 -1.44
CA GLY A 169 -10.42 -6.40 -2.90
C GLY A 169 -11.87 -6.32 -3.38
N GLY A 170 -12.02 -6.12 -4.68
CA GLY A 170 -13.31 -5.93 -5.36
C GLY A 170 -13.49 -4.51 -5.91
N LEU A 171 -14.54 -4.28 -6.70
CA LEU A 171 -14.78 -2.96 -7.35
C LEU A 171 -14.75 -1.80 -6.37
N TYR A 172 -15.18 -2.04 -5.13
CA TYR A 172 -14.82 -1.17 -4.03
C TYR A 172 -13.63 -1.77 -3.27
N THR A 173 -12.44 -1.26 -3.58
CA THR A 173 -11.20 -1.66 -2.93
C THR A 173 -11.00 -0.84 -1.66
N THR A 174 -10.47 -1.44 -0.60
CA THR A 174 -10.12 -0.68 0.60
C THR A 174 -8.68 -0.92 1.04
N GLY A 175 -8.07 0.09 1.64
CA GLY A 175 -6.77 0.02 2.31
C GLY A 175 -6.78 0.84 3.60
N ALA A 176 -5.68 0.80 4.33
CA ALA A 176 -5.58 1.43 5.65
C ALA A 176 -4.38 2.37 5.76
N VAL A 177 -4.55 3.47 6.49
CA VAL A 177 -3.54 4.52 6.69
C VAL A 177 -2.22 3.96 7.17
N GLU A 178 -2.23 3.05 8.15
CA GLU A 178 -0.99 2.55 8.73
C GLU A 178 -0.14 1.71 7.76
N ASN A 179 -0.79 1.06 6.79
CA ASN A 179 -0.10 0.33 5.74
C ASN A 179 0.40 1.29 4.65
N LEU A 180 -0.45 2.21 4.17
CA LEU A 180 -0.08 3.18 3.13
C LEU A 180 1.09 4.09 3.57
N MET A 181 1.14 4.46 4.85
CA MET A 181 2.16 5.35 5.40
C MET A 181 3.34 4.61 6.04
N GLY A 182 3.34 3.27 6.06
CA GLY A 182 4.46 2.50 6.60
C GLY A 182 4.66 2.66 8.10
N VAL A 183 3.60 2.58 8.90
CA VAL A 183 3.69 2.76 10.36
C VAL A 183 4.27 1.49 11.02
N PRO A 184 5.46 1.57 11.65
CA PRO A 184 6.10 0.41 12.27
C PRO A 184 5.27 -0.19 13.42
N GLY A 185 5.41 -1.49 13.64
CA GLY A 185 4.73 -2.22 14.72
C GLY A 185 3.26 -2.55 14.45
N THR A 186 2.75 -2.19 13.27
CA THR A 186 1.41 -2.58 12.83
C THR A 186 1.43 -3.93 12.12
N ARG A 187 0.28 -4.63 12.13
CA ARG A 187 0.20 -6.04 11.71
C ARG A 187 0.71 -6.31 10.29
N TYR A 188 0.43 -5.41 9.37
CA TYR A 188 0.75 -5.58 7.95
C TYR A 188 1.90 -4.68 7.52
N TYR A 189 2.80 -4.37 8.45
CA TYR A 189 4.00 -3.62 8.16
C TYR A 189 4.98 -4.48 7.34
N GLY A 190 5.46 -3.95 6.22
CA GLY A 190 6.49 -4.58 5.39
C GLY A 190 6.07 -4.92 3.96
N GLY A 191 4.78 -4.87 3.65
CA GLY A 191 4.29 -4.94 2.27
C GLY A 191 2.99 -4.18 2.04
N ASN A 192 2.74 -3.76 0.81
CA ASN A 192 1.63 -2.85 0.49
C ASN A 192 0.34 -3.63 0.20
N ILE A 193 -0.65 -3.51 1.10
CA ILE A 193 -1.97 -4.13 0.96
C ILE A 193 -2.71 -3.51 -0.21
N LEU A 194 -2.70 -2.17 -0.37
CA LEU A 194 -3.46 -1.54 -1.44
C LEU A 194 -2.98 -2.01 -2.83
N VAL A 195 -1.68 -2.21 -3.01
CA VAL A 195 -1.13 -2.77 -4.26
C VAL A 195 -1.69 -4.18 -4.52
N HIS A 196 -1.77 -5.02 -3.49
CA HIS A 196 -2.41 -6.33 -3.61
C HIS A 196 -3.91 -6.20 -3.93
N GLU A 197 -4.69 -5.49 -3.11
CA GLU A 197 -6.14 -5.44 -3.26
C GLU A 197 -6.59 -4.76 -4.56
N PHE A 198 -5.87 -3.72 -4.99
CA PHE A 198 -6.19 -3.03 -6.24
C PHE A 198 -5.77 -3.84 -7.48
N SER A 199 -4.76 -4.71 -7.36
CA SER A 199 -4.42 -5.61 -8.46
C SER A 199 -5.55 -6.61 -8.79
N HIS A 200 -6.38 -6.98 -7.81
CA HIS A 200 -7.60 -7.76 -8.05
C HIS A 200 -8.59 -7.01 -8.96
N ASN A 201 -8.64 -5.68 -8.89
CA ASN A 201 -9.48 -4.87 -9.78
C ASN A 201 -8.92 -4.89 -11.20
N ILE A 202 -7.62 -4.70 -11.34
CA ILE A 202 -6.93 -4.79 -12.63
C ILE A 202 -7.21 -6.16 -13.27
N PHE A 203 -7.08 -7.24 -12.51
CA PHE A 203 -7.35 -8.59 -13.01
C PHE A 203 -8.82 -8.81 -13.35
N TYR A 204 -9.75 -8.28 -12.55
CA TYR A 204 -11.18 -8.26 -12.86
C TYR A 204 -11.47 -7.58 -14.21
N ALA A 205 -10.90 -6.40 -14.47
CA ALA A 205 -11.10 -5.69 -15.72
C ALA A 205 -10.44 -6.41 -16.91
N LEU A 206 -9.25 -7.00 -16.73
CA LEU A 206 -8.56 -7.81 -17.74
C LEU A 206 -9.40 -8.98 -18.24
N ARG A 207 -10.25 -9.59 -17.40
CA ARG A 207 -11.18 -10.66 -17.83
C ARG A 207 -12.13 -10.22 -18.96
N THR A 208 -12.41 -8.92 -19.05
CA THR A 208 -13.26 -8.36 -20.10
C THR A 208 -12.43 -7.77 -21.25
N VAL A 209 -11.39 -6.98 -20.93
CA VAL A 209 -10.65 -6.23 -21.96
C VAL A 209 -9.59 -7.05 -22.66
N ASP A 210 -9.08 -8.11 -22.02
CA ASP A 210 -7.96 -8.92 -22.51
C ASP A 210 -8.04 -10.37 -22.00
N PRO A 211 -9.07 -11.13 -22.43
CA PRO A 211 -9.28 -12.50 -21.96
C PRO A 211 -8.15 -13.46 -22.35
N ASP A 212 -7.41 -13.17 -23.43
CA ASP A 212 -6.25 -13.98 -23.85
C ASP A 212 -5.06 -13.82 -22.88
N LEU A 213 -4.83 -12.61 -22.34
CA LEU A 213 -3.88 -12.39 -21.27
C LEU A 213 -4.30 -13.15 -20.00
N VAL A 214 -5.57 -13.08 -19.61
CA VAL A 214 -6.08 -13.84 -18.45
C VAL A 214 -5.88 -15.34 -18.62
N ALA A 215 -6.19 -15.88 -19.80
CA ALA A 215 -5.95 -17.30 -20.08
C ALA A 215 -4.46 -17.68 -19.99
N ARG A 216 -3.53 -16.76 -20.29
CA ARG A 216 -2.09 -16.97 -20.05
C ARG A 216 -1.75 -16.97 -18.56
N VAL A 217 -2.37 -16.10 -17.75
CA VAL A 217 -2.19 -16.11 -16.29
C VAL A 217 -2.68 -17.42 -15.68
N GLU A 218 -3.84 -17.93 -16.12
CA GLU A 218 -4.36 -19.23 -15.65
C GLU A 218 -3.43 -20.40 -16.00
N ARG A 219 -2.82 -20.38 -17.19
CA ARG A 219 -1.82 -21.37 -17.59
C ARG A 219 -0.54 -21.25 -16.77
N ALA A 220 -0.07 -20.03 -16.51
CA ALA A 220 1.10 -19.77 -15.66
C ALA A 220 0.85 -20.25 -14.22
N TYR A 221 -0.32 -19.96 -13.66
CA TYR A 221 -0.74 -20.47 -12.35
C TYR A 221 -0.74 -21.99 -12.29
N SER A 222 -1.37 -22.66 -13.28
CA SER A 222 -1.41 -24.12 -13.34
C SER A 222 0.00 -24.71 -13.37
N HIS A 223 0.90 -24.13 -14.17
CA HIS A 223 2.29 -24.55 -14.23
C HIS A 223 3.02 -24.33 -12.88
N ALA A 224 2.86 -23.15 -12.27
CA ALA A 224 3.49 -22.81 -11.00
C ALA A 224 3.03 -23.73 -9.87
N TYR A 225 1.74 -24.10 -9.87
CA TYR A 225 1.15 -25.07 -8.94
C TYR A 225 1.75 -26.47 -9.14
N GLU A 226 1.76 -26.99 -10.37
CA GLU A 226 2.34 -28.30 -10.70
C GLU A 226 3.84 -28.40 -10.35
N LYS A 227 4.58 -27.31 -10.49
CA LYS A 227 6.01 -27.23 -10.14
C LYS A 227 6.26 -26.87 -8.67
N GLY A 228 5.22 -26.49 -7.93
CA GLY A 228 5.33 -26.05 -6.55
C GLY A 228 6.23 -24.82 -6.37
N LEU A 229 6.25 -23.91 -7.37
CA LEU A 229 7.09 -22.70 -7.33
C LEU A 229 6.80 -21.88 -6.07
N TRP A 230 5.52 -21.76 -5.73
CA TRP A 230 5.03 -20.94 -4.63
C TRP A 230 4.40 -21.77 -3.51
N ALA A 231 4.78 -23.03 -3.36
CA ALA A 231 4.08 -23.91 -2.44
C ALA A 231 4.18 -23.42 -0.98
N CYS A 232 3.08 -23.60 -0.24
CA CYS A 232 2.86 -23.08 1.11
C CYS A 232 2.84 -21.55 1.21
N SER A 233 2.80 -20.82 0.10
CA SER A 233 2.61 -19.36 0.10
C SER A 233 1.16 -19.00 -0.23
N TYR A 234 0.80 -17.74 0.03
CA TYR A 234 -0.54 -17.23 -0.29
C TYR A 234 -0.85 -17.29 -1.80
N MET A 235 0.18 -17.23 -2.66
CA MET A 235 0.04 -17.32 -4.13
C MET A 235 -0.50 -18.67 -4.60
N GLU A 236 -0.34 -19.73 -3.82
CA GLU A 236 -0.79 -21.08 -4.19
C GLU A 236 -2.32 -21.22 -4.10
N ASN A 237 -2.99 -20.35 -3.34
CA ASN A 237 -4.41 -20.50 -2.99
C ASN A 237 -5.34 -20.51 -4.20
N ASN A 238 -5.15 -19.58 -5.15
CA ASN A 238 -5.91 -19.48 -6.40
C ASN A 238 -5.22 -18.51 -7.38
N VAL A 239 -5.73 -18.45 -8.61
CA VAL A 239 -5.18 -17.60 -9.69
C VAL A 239 -5.25 -16.09 -9.39
N ASP A 240 -6.27 -15.62 -8.65
CA ASP A 240 -6.38 -14.22 -8.28
C ASP A 240 -5.29 -13.84 -7.26
N GLU A 241 -5.01 -14.68 -6.27
CA GLU A 241 -3.92 -14.45 -5.31
C GLU A 241 -2.54 -14.60 -5.95
N TYR A 242 -2.39 -15.52 -6.90
CA TYR A 242 -1.20 -15.63 -7.73
C TYR A 242 -0.91 -14.34 -8.50
N TRP A 243 -1.93 -13.73 -9.11
CA TRP A 243 -1.80 -12.42 -9.75
C TRP A 243 -1.47 -11.31 -8.74
N ALA A 244 -2.16 -11.27 -7.61
CA ALA A 244 -2.04 -10.16 -6.67
C ALA A 244 -0.72 -10.13 -5.91
N GLU A 245 -0.28 -11.29 -5.44
CA GLU A 245 1.03 -11.43 -4.81
C GLU A 245 2.18 -11.26 -5.82
N GLY A 246 2.01 -11.78 -7.05
CA GLY A 246 2.98 -11.55 -8.12
C GLY A 246 3.10 -10.06 -8.47
N THR A 247 1.99 -9.31 -8.44
CA THR A 247 2.01 -7.85 -8.61
C THR A 247 2.83 -7.16 -7.51
N ARG A 248 2.74 -7.63 -6.26
CA ARG A 248 3.59 -7.12 -5.17
C ARG A 248 5.07 -7.46 -5.37
N PHE A 249 5.40 -8.63 -5.92
CA PHE A 249 6.78 -8.96 -6.28
C PHE A 249 7.28 -8.09 -7.43
N TRP A 250 6.46 -7.88 -8.46
CA TRP A 250 6.75 -7.01 -9.59
C TRP A 250 7.14 -5.59 -9.15
N PHE A 251 6.41 -5.00 -8.20
CA PHE A 251 6.70 -3.65 -7.70
C PHE A 251 7.68 -3.61 -6.52
N ASN A 252 8.37 -4.71 -6.22
CA ASN A 252 9.26 -4.81 -5.06
C ASN A 252 8.59 -4.29 -3.78
N THR A 253 7.34 -4.67 -3.51
CA THR A 253 6.63 -4.34 -2.27
C THR A 253 6.15 -5.57 -1.48
N ASN A 254 6.36 -6.79 -1.97
CA ASN A 254 5.99 -7.96 -1.19
C ASN A 254 6.96 -8.22 -0.01
N LEU A 255 6.45 -8.91 1.01
CA LEU A 255 7.30 -9.63 1.96
C LEU A 255 8.08 -10.73 1.21
N ALA A 256 9.27 -11.07 1.72
CA ALA A 256 10.09 -12.09 1.09
C ALA A 256 9.43 -13.47 1.20
N TYR A 257 9.31 -14.17 0.08
CA TYR A 257 8.98 -15.60 0.09
C TYR A 257 10.24 -16.39 0.43
N SER A 258 10.14 -17.32 1.38
CA SER A 258 11.26 -18.19 1.77
C SER A 258 10.81 -19.64 1.87
N ARG A 259 11.57 -20.55 1.23
CA ARG A 259 11.35 -22.00 1.30
C ARG A 259 12.68 -22.75 1.21
N GLY A 260 13.10 -23.34 2.33
CA GLY A 260 14.43 -23.94 2.44
C GLY A 260 15.51 -22.88 2.23
N ASN A 261 16.40 -23.09 1.26
CA ASN A 261 17.46 -22.14 0.91
C ASN A 261 17.05 -21.11 -0.16
N LEU A 262 15.81 -21.18 -0.66
CA LEU A 262 15.29 -20.23 -1.62
C LEU A 262 14.68 -19.03 -0.89
N THR A 263 15.08 -17.82 -1.30
CA THR A 263 14.46 -16.56 -0.89
C THR A 263 14.20 -15.72 -2.13
N ILE A 264 12.98 -15.20 -2.25
CA ILE A 264 12.55 -14.29 -3.31
C ILE A 264 12.01 -13.02 -2.65
N ALA A 265 12.68 -11.89 -2.86
CA ALA A 265 12.37 -10.60 -2.25
C ALA A 265 12.37 -9.44 -3.26
N THR A 266 13.01 -9.62 -4.42
CA THR A 266 13.07 -8.61 -5.49
C THR A 266 12.37 -9.04 -6.77
N SER A 267 12.09 -8.07 -7.65
CA SER A 267 11.53 -8.31 -8.98
C SER A 267 12.47 -9.14 -9.86
N GLU A 268 13.78 -9.00 -9.70
CA GLU A 268 14.78 -9.80 -10.44
C GLU A 268 14.79 -11.28 -9.99
N GLU A 269 14.68 -11.52 -8.68
CA GLU A 269 14.54 -12.88 -8.14
C GLU A 269 13.20 -13.50 -8.56
N PHE A 270 12.14 -12.68 -8.59
CA PHE A 270 10.83 -13.08 -9.10
C PHE A 270 10.87 -13.46 -10.58
N GLU A 271 11.53 -12.67 -11.43
CA GLU A 271 11.74 -13.01 -12.85
C GLU A 271 12.45 -14.36 -13.02
N ALA A 272 13.51 -14.59 -12.24
CA ALA A 272 14.27 -15.85 -12.31
C ALA A 272 13.45 -17.06 -11.82
N HIS A 273 12.57 -16.86 -10.84
CA HIS A 273 11.80 -17.92 -10.20
C HIS A 273 10.50 -18.27 -10.94
N ASP A 274 9.76 -17.26 -11.42
CA ASP A 274 8.53 -17.40 -12.17
C ASP A 274 8.51 -16.50 -13.43
N PRO A 275 9.32 -16.84 -14.44
CA PRO A 275 9.41 -16.04 -15.67
C PRO A 275 8.10 -16.03 -16.46
N SER A 276 7.21 -17.01 -16.25
CA SER A 276 5.93 -17.05 -16.97
C SER A 276 5.02 -15.93 -16.51
N LEU A 277 4.83 -15.76 -15.20
CA LEU A 277 4.03 -14.65 -14.67
C LEU A 277 4.72 -13.31 -14.89
N TYR A 278 6.03 -13.24 -14.68
CA TYR A 278 6.80 -12.00 -14.88
C TYR A 278 6.60 -11.43 -16.30
N ASN A 279 6.75 -12.27 -17.33
CA ASN A 279 6.59 -11.83 -18.72
C ASN A 279 5.16 -11.34 -19.04
N ILE A 280 4.13 -11.94 -18.43
CA ILE A 280 2.75 -11.49 -18.61
C ILE A 280 2.56 -10.12 -17.92
N MET A 281 3.10 -9.94 -16.71
CA MET A 281 3.03 -8.67 -15.98
C MET A 281 3.74 -7.52 -16.70
N ALA A 282 4.80 -7.82 -17.45
CA ALA A 282 5.50 -6.85 -18.30
C ALA A 282 4.63 -6.23 -19.40
N GLU A 283 3.51 -6.86 -19.77
CA GLU A 283 2.54 -6.32 -20.73
C GLU A 283 1.46 -5.44 -20.07
N VAL A 284 1.42 -5.39 -18.73
CA VAL A 284 0.39 -4.69 -17.96
C VAL A 284 0.96 -3.50 -17.18
N TYR A 285 2.15 -3.66 -16.62
CA TYR A 285 2.75 -2.69 -15.71
C TYR A 285 3.99 -2.03 -16.28
N ARG A 286 4.34 -0.88 -15.69
CA ARG A 286 5.61 -0.20 -15.98
C ARG A 286 6.81 -1.07 -15.63
N HIS A 287 7.86 -0.98 -16.44
CA HIS A 287 9.09 -1.79 -16.36
C HIS A 287 10.06 -1.41 -15.24
N ASP A 288 9.82 -0.28 -14.55
CA ASP A 288 10.71 0.30 -13.54
C ASP A 288 10.48 -0.30 -12.14
N HIS A 289 9.46 -1.18 -11.98
CA HIS A 289 9.26 -2.02 -10.80
C HIS A 289 9.15 -1.25 -9.47
N HIS A 290 8.78 0.04 -9.52
CA HIS A 290 8.83 0.95 -8.37
C HIS A 290 7.71 1.99 -8.43
N ILE A 291 6.62 1.70 -7.72
CA ILE A 291 5.58 2.71 -7.46
C ILE A 291 6.19 3.80 -6.55
N LEU A 292 6.36 5.01 -7.06
CA LEU A 292 7.06 6.08 -6.33
C LEU A 292 6.43 6.46 -4.99
N ALA A 293 5.11 6.31 -4.87
CA ALA A 293 4.37 6.60 -3.64
C ALA A 293 4.40 5.43 -2.63
N ASP A 294 4.98 4.29 -2.99
CA ASP A 294 5.00 3.10 -2.15
C ASP A 294 6.20 3.11 -1.19
N VAL A 295 5.88 3.28 0.10
CA VAL A 295 6.87 3.27 1.19
C VAL A 295 7.62 1.94 1.33
N TYR A 296 7.08 0.85 0.78
CA TYR A 296 7.66 -0.49 0.94
C TYR A 296 8.59 -0.91 -0.20
N TYR A 297 8.85 -0.05 -1.18
CA TYR A 297 9.81 -0.35 -2.24
C TYR A 297 11.18 -0.73 -1.65
N ARG A 298 11.57 -2.00 -1.81
CA ARG A 298 12.82 -2.58 -1.28
C ARG A 298 13.07 -2.29 0.21
N HIS A 299 12.00 -2.13 0.98
CA HIS A 299 12.08 -1.77 2.41
C HIS A 299 12.65 -2.91 3.28
N SER A 300 13.40 -2.58 4.33
CA SER A 300 14.08 -3.57 5.19
C SER A 300 13.13 -4.49 5.97
N ALA A 301 11.89 -4.06 6.18
CA ALA A 301 10.84 -4.83 6.85
C ALA A 301 10.34 -6.03 6.04
N LYS A 302 10.74 -6.18 4.78
CA LYS A 302 10.36 -7.31 3.91
C LYS A 302 10.94 -8.65 4.32
N SER A 303 12.05 -8.64 5.06
CA SER A 303 12.80 -9.84 5.44
C SER A 303 12.44 -10.37 6.84
N GLN A 304 11.36 -9.87 7.44
CA GLN A 304 10.92 -10.22 8.79
C GLN A 304 10.03 -11.46 8.81
#